data_AF-A0A955MY46-F1
#
_entry.id   AF-A0A955MY46-F1
#
_cell.length_a   1.000
_cell.length_b   1.000
_cell.length_c   1.000
_cell.angle_alpha   90.00
_cell.angle_beta   90.00
_cell.angle_gamma   90.00
#
_symmetry.space_group_name_H-M   'P 1'
#
loop_
_entity.id
_entity.type
_entity.pdbx_description
1 polymer ?
#
loop_
_entity_poly.entity_id
_entity_poly.type
_entity_poly.pdbx_seq_one_letter_code
_entity_poly.pdbx_strand_id
1 'polypeptide(L)'
;FDAVICLGNSFTHLFSERDRRKALAEFYAALRHDGILILDQRNYDAILDSGFSSKHVYYYCGENVKAAPEHVDEGLARFKYEFPDQSEFHLNMFPLRKDYVRKLMTEVGFQTITTYGDFKETYKHDDPDFYIHVAEKKYDHEDGEN
;
A
#
# COMPACT_ATOMS: atom_id res chain seq x y z
N PHE A 1 12.87 8.29 14.45
CA PHE A 1 13.48 7.89 13.17
C PHE A 1 13.27 8.96 12.12
N ASP A 2 14.20 9.09 11.18
CA ASP A 2 14.13 10.06 10.08
C ASP A 2 13.18 9.57 8.99
N ALA A 3 13.12 8.25 8.80
CA ALA A 3 12.15 7.59 7.96
C ALA A 3 11.65 6.30 8.62
N VAL A 4 10.40 5.93 8.33
CA VAL A 4 9.81 4.62 8.58
C VAL A 4 9.38 4.05 7.23
N ILE A 5 9.66 2.78 6.98
CA ILE A 5 9.41 2.11 5.71
C ILE A 5 8.51 0.89 5.95
N CYS A 6 7.36 0.86 5.29
CA CYS A 6 6.40 -0.23 5.30
C CYS A 6 6.08 -0.63 3.85
N LEU A 7 7.01 -1.35 3.22
CA LEU A 7 6.91 -1.76 1.81
C LEU A 7 6.52 -3.24 1.67
N GLY A 8 6.33 -3.69 0.42
CA GLY A 8 5.97 -5.07 0.09
C GLY A 8 4.49 -5.39 0.28
N ASN A 9 3.62 -4.38 0.17
CA ASN A 9 2.18 -4.46 0.41
C ASN A 9 1.85 -4.98 1.82
N SER A 10 2.74 -4.77 2.79
CA SER A 10 2.64 -5.40 4.12
C SER A 10 1.46 -4.90 4.95
N PHE A 11 1.10 -3.61 4.81
CA PHE A 11 0.04 -2.99 5.62
C PHE A 11 -1.35 -3.60 5.37
N THR A 12 -1.55 -4.21 4.19
CA THR A 12 -2.80 -4.88 3.78
C THR A 12 -3.22 -6.02 4.70
N HIS A 13 -2.30 -6.59 5.48
CA HIS A 13 -2.59 -7.73 6.35
C HIS A 13 -3.35 -7.33 7.63
N LEU A 14 -3.53 -6.03 7.88
CA LEU A 14 -4.36 -5.53 8.98
C LEU A 14 -5.82 -5.42 8.53
N PHE A 15 -6.64 -6.43 8.84
CA PHE A 15 -8.06 -6.46 8.48
C PHE A 15 -8.91 -5.47 9.30
N SER A 16 -8.59 -5.29 10.56
CA SER A 16 -9.30 -4.36 11.45
C SER A 16 -8.91 -2.91 11.13
N GLU A 17 -9.90 -2.04 10.93
CA GLU A 17 -9.62 -0.59 10.79
C GLU A 17 -8.95 -0.02 12.05
N ARG A 18 -9.36 -0.49 13.24
CA ARG A 18 -8.75 -0.07 14.49
C ARG A 18 -7.25 -0.36 14.51
N ASP A 19 -6.83 -1.53 14.02
CA ASP A 19 -5.42 -1.92 14.00
C ASP A 19 -4.64 -1.12 12.95
N ARG A 20 -5.25 -0.82 11.80
CA ARG A 20 -4.67 0.07 10.79
C ARG A 20 -4.43 1.48 11.35
N ARG A 21 -5.43 2.07 12.00
CA ARG A 21 -5.30 3.38 12.67
C ARG A 21 -4.22 3.36 13.74
N LYS A 22 -4.20 2.33 14.58
CA LYS A 22 -3.18 2.18 15.62
C LYS A 22 -1.78 2.08 15.01
N ALA A 23 -1.57 1.22 14.01
CA ALA A 23 -0.28 1.05 13.36
C ALA A 23 0.22 2.37 12.73
N LEU A 24 -0.65 3.10 12.02
CA LEU A 24 -0.30 4.41 11.46
C LEU A 24 0.06 5.44 12.54
N ALA A 25 -0.67 5.46 13.67
CA ALA A 25 -0.34 6.33 14.80
C ALA A 25 1.01 5.98 15.44
N GLU A 26 1.33 4.69 15.58
CA GLU A 26 2.65 4.24 16.07
C GLU A 26 3.78 4.62 15.10
N PHE A 27 3.57 4.51 13.78
CA PHE A 27 4.53 5.01 12.79
C PHE A 27 4.75 6.51 12.93
N TYR A 28 3.67 7.29 13.07
CA TYR A 28 3.74 8.73 13.29
C TYR A 28 4.50 9.07 14.59
N ALA A 29 4.25 8.35 15.68
CA ALA A 29 4.92 8.55 16.96
C ALA A 29 6.42 8.22 16.89
N ALA A 30 6.80 7.19 16.13
CA ALA A 30 8.20 6.79 15.95
C ALA A 30 9.02 7.78 15.10
N LEU A 31 8.38 8.59 14.26
CA LEU A 31 9.04 9.59 13.43
C LEU A 31 9.43 10.83 14.24
N ARG A 32 10.64 11.37 13.97
CA ARG A 32 11.02 12.71 14.43
C ARG A 32 10.23 13.78 13.66
N HIS A 33 10.32 15.03 14.10
CA HIS A 33 9.87 16.16 13.27
C HIS A 33 10.59 16.16 11.92
N ASP A 34 9.89 16.52 10.85
CA ASP A 34 10.33 16.40 9.45
C ASP A 34 10.63 14.97 8.99
N GLY A 35 10.22 13.96 9.76
CA GLY A 35 10.35 12.56 9.39
C GLY A 35 9.33 12.15 8.32
N ILE A 36 9.63 11.09 7.57
CA ILE A 36 8.74 10.57 6.51
C ILE A 36 8.33 9.12 6.74
N LEU A 37 7.08 8.80 6.46
CA LEU A 37 6.60 7.43 6.30
C LEU A 37 6.54 7.11 4.80
N ILE A 38 7.15 6.01 4.40
CA ILE A 38 7.00 5.42 3.07
C ILE A 38 6.22 4.12 3.22
N LEU A 39 5.02 4.06 2.64
CA LEU A 39 4.13 2.91 2.72
C LEU A 39 3.65 2.55 1.32
N ASP A 40 3.77 1.29 0.91
CA ASP A 40 3.20 0.82 -0.35
C ASP A 40 1.98 -0.09 -0.15
N GLN A 41 1.23 -0.24 -1.23
CA GLN A 41 0.12 -1.18 -1.35
C GLN A 41 -0.06 -1.57 -2.81
N ARG A 42 -0.66 -2.74 -3.06
CA ARG A 42 -1.21 -3.05 -4.39
C ARG A 42 -2.29 -2.04 -4.76
N ASN A 43 -2.48 -1.85 -6.05
CA ASN A 43 -3.61 -1.11 -6.59
C ASN A 43 -4.89 -1.95 -6.50
N TYR A 44 -5.49 -1.99 -5.31
CA TYR A 44 -6.75 -2.69 -5.09
C TYR A 44 -7.94 -1.98 -5.73
N ASP A 45 -7.84 -0.69 -6.03
CA ASP A 45 -8.87 0.04 -6.79
C ASP A 45 -9.06 -0.62 -8.17
N ALA A 46 -7.98 -0.81 -8.92
CA ALA A 46 -8.02 -1.50 -10.21
C ALA A 46 -8.54 -2.95 -10.09
N ILE A 47 -8.09 -3.70 -9.08
CA ILE A 47 -8.50 -5.09 -8.87
C ILE A 47 -10.00 -5.20 -8.54
N LEU A 48 -10.53 -4.30 -7.71
CA LEU A 48 -11.94 -4.29 -7.32
C LEU A 48 -12.84 -3.82 -8.46
N ASP A 49 -12.43 -2.76 -9.17
CA ASP A 49 -13.31 -2.08 -10.12
C ASP A 49 -13.24 -2.69 -11.53
N SER A 50 -12.08 -3.21 -11.91
CA SER A 50 -11.80 -3.74 -13.27
C SER A 50 -11.41 -5.23 -13.29
N GLY A 51 -11.25 -5.86 -12.12
CA GLY A 51 -10.76 -7.23 -11.99
C GLY A 51 -9.24 -7.35 -12.11
N PHE A 52 -8.73 -8.57 -11.96
CA PHE A 52 -7.30 -8.84 -12.02
C PHE A 52 -6.82 -9.13 -13.43
N SER A 53 -5.80 -8.40 -13.88
CA SER A 53 -5.13 -8.62 -15.17
C SER A 53 -3.98 -9.63 -15.03
N SER A 54 -3.85 -10.53 -16.02
CA SER A 54 -2.79 -11.54 -16.09
C SER A 54 -1.37 -10.96 -16.20
N LYS A 55 -1.25 -9.65 -16.39
CA LYS A 55 0.04 -8.93 -16.43
C LYS A 55 0.69 -8.83 -15.04
N HIS A 56 -0.10 -8.92 -13.97
CA HIS A 56 0.38 -8.71 -12.59
C HIS A 56 0.85 -9.98 -11.88
N VAL A 57 0.95 -11.10 -12.62
CA VAL A 57 1.18 -12.44 -12.05
C VAL A 57 2.59 -12.63 -11.46
N TYR A 58 3.59 -11.86 -11.90
CA TYR A 58 5.02 -12.13 -11.61
C TYR A 58 5.74 -11.02 -10.82
N TYR A 59 5.02 -10.08 -10.21
CA TYR A 59 5.63 -8.84 -9.72
C TYR A 59 6.44 -8.98 -8.40
N TYR A 60 6.19 -10.02 -7.61
CA TYR A 60 6.98 -10.33 -6.39
C TYR A 60 7.48 -11.78 -6.47
N CYS A 61 8.78 -11.99 -6.24
CA CYS A 61 9.50 -13.28 -6.31
C CYS A 61 10.04 -13.73 -7.70
N GLY A 62 10.14 -12.82 -8.67
CA GLY A 62 10.73 -13.11 -9.99
C GLY A 62 9.80 -13.90 -10.92
N GLU A 63 10.31 -14.40 -12.05
CA GLU A 63 9.50 -15.07 -13.09
C GLU A 63 8.96 -16.45 -12.69
N ASN A 64 9.35 -16.97 -11.53
CA ASN A 64 9.13 -18.36 -11.16
C ASN A 64 7.92 -18.58 -10.23
N VAL A 65 7.34 -17.50 -9.66
CA VAL A 65 6.18 -17.61 -8.77
C VAL A 65 5.00 -16.91 -9.42
N LYS A 66 3.87 -17.62 -9.54
CA LYS A 66 2.63 -17.05 -10.06
C LYS A 66 1.75 -16.63 -8.90
N ALA A 67 1.44 -15.34 -8.82
CA ALA A 67 0.51 -14.79 -7.84
C ALA A 67 -0.74 -14.28 -8.55
N ALA A 68 -1.90 -14.88 -8.27
CA ALA A 68 -3.17 -14.44 -8.83
C ALA A 68 -4.29 -14.49 -7.75
N PRO A 69 -5.25 -13.56 -7.76
CA PRO A 69 -6.37 -13.60 -6.84
C PRO A 69 -7.33 -14.71 -7.26
N GLU A 70 -7.72 -15.53 -6.29
CA GLU A 70 -8.78 -16.53 -6.46
C GLU A 70 -10.13 -16.04 -5.94
N HIS A 71 -10.12 -15.00 -5.10
CA HIS A 71 -11.29 -14.37 -4.53
C HIS A 71 -11.02 -12.90 -4.27
N VAL A 72 -11.96 -12.03 -4.64
CA VAL A 72 -11.91 -10.60 -4.34
C VAL A 72 -13.33 -10.12 -4.05
N ASP A 73 -13.50 -9.48 -2.90
CA ASP A 73 -14.65 -8.64 -2.55
C ASP A 73 -14.18 -7.41 -1.78
N GLU A 74 -15.09 -6.54 -1.33
CA GLU A 74 -14.76 -5.31 -0.61
C GLU A 74 -14.03 -5.50 0.74
N GLY A 75 -14.03 -6.71 1.31
CA GLY A 75 -13.40 -7.02 2.60
C GLY A 75 -12.23 -8.01 2.52
N LEU A 76 -12.08 -8.73 1.41
CA LEU A 76 -11.06 -9.78 1.26
C LEU A 76 -10.60 -9.90 -0.19
N ALA A 77 -9.29 -9.77 -0.39
CA ALA A 77 -8.58 -10.28 -1.56
C ALA A 77 -7.73 -11.48 -1.13
N ARG A 78 -8.00 -12.66 -1.68
CA ARG A 78 -7.22 -13.89 -1.43
C ARG A 78 -6.40 -14.22 -2.66
N PHE A 79 -5.08 -14.21 -2.50
CA PHE A 79 -4.13 -14.53 -3.57
C PHE A 79 -3.60 -15.94 -3.42
N LYS A 80 -3.66 -16.70 -4.50
CA LYS A 80 -2.98 -17.99 -4.65
C LYS A 80 -1.58 -17.76 -5.22
N TYR A 81 -0.60 -18.33 -4.56
CA TYR A 81 0.81 -18.34 -4.96
C TYR A 81 1.17 -19.76 -5.37
N GLU A 82 1.55 -19.94 -6.63
CA GLU A 82 2.01 -21.21 -7.18
C GLU A 82 3.52 -21.13 -7.44
N PHE A 83 4.26 -22.11 -6.90
CA PHE A 83 5.71 -22.20 -7.03
C PHE A 83 6.11 -23.29 -8.04
N PRO A 84 7.36 -23.29 -8.57
CA PRO A 84 7.79 -24.27 -9.56
C PRO A 84 7.78 -25.71 -9.07
N ASP A 85 7.89 -25.93 -7.76
CA ASP A 85 7.82 -27.24 -7.11
C ASP A 85 6.38 -27.74 -6.91
N GLN A 86 5.39 -27.04 -7.50
CA GLN A 86 3.95 -27.31 -7.40
C GLN A 86 3.37 -27.07 -6.00
N SER A 87 4.14 -26.47 -5.08
CA SER A 87 3.57 -25.99 -3.83
C SER A 87 2.64 -24.80 -4.05
N GLU A 88 1.55 -24.75 -3.30
CA GLU A 88 0.52 -23.72 -3.38
C GLU A 88 0.27 -23.11 -2.01
N PHE A 89 0.22 -21.77 -1.96
CA PHE A 89 -0.05 -21.02 -0.74
C PHE A 89 -1.10 -19.95 -0.98
N HIS A 90 -1.91 -19.66 0.05
CA HIS A 90 -2.99 -18.69 -0.04
C HIS A 90 -2.75 -17.59 0.99
N LEU A 91 -2.71 -16.33 0.53
CA LEU A 91 -2.58 -15.16 1.39
C LEU A 91 -3.84 -14.31 1.32
N ASN A 92 -4.37 -14.01 2.51
CA ASN A 92 -5.49 -13.10 2.68
C ASN A 92 -4.98 -11.68 2.91
N MET A 93 -5.56 -10.75 2.17
CA MET A 93 -5.22 -9.33 2.18
C MET A 93 -6.51 -8.52 2.27
N PHE A 94 -6.50 -7.43 3.03
CA PHE A 94 -7.59 -6.47 3.00
C PHE A 94 -7.40 -5.55 1.78
N PRO A 95 -8.37 -5.44 0.87
CA PRO A 95 -8.22 -4.66 -0.36
C PRO A 95 -8.33 -3.16 -0.06
N LEU A 96 -7.18 -2.56 0.26
CA LEU A 96 -7.05 -1.17 0.66
C LEU A 96 -7.23 -0.26 -0.56
N ARG A 97 -8.35 0.46 -0.66
CA ARG A 97 -8.48 1.53 -1.66
C ARG A 97 -7.50 2.68 -1.36
N LYS A 98 -6.91 3.26 -2.40
CA LYS A 98 -5.90 4.33 -2.30
C LYS A 98 -6.37 5.50 -1.42
N ASP A 99 -7.57 6.01 -1.68
CA ASP A 99 -8.09 7.19 -0.98
C ASP A 99 -8.47 6.88 0.48
N TYR A 100 -8.83 5.63 0.77
CA TYR A 100 -9.06 5.17 2.14
C TYR A 100 -7.76 5.23 2.97
N VAL A 101 -6.64 4.73 2.43
CA VAL A 101 -5.35 4.76 3.14
C VAL A 101 -4.86 6.20 3.32
N ARG A 102 -4.98 7.04 2.30
CA ARG A 102 -4.66 8.47 2.40
C ARG A 102 -5.48 9.16 3.50
N LYS A 103 -6.79 8.90 3.55
CA LYS A 103 -7.66 9.41 4.62
C LYS A 103 -7.18 8.97 6.01
N LEU A 104 -6.88 7.69 6.21
CA LEU A 104 -6.38 7.21 7.51
C LEU A 104 -5.07 7.89 7.92
N MET A 105 -4.14 8.09 6.97
CA MET A 105 -2.87 8.80 7.22
C MET A 105 -3.12 10.25 7.64
N THR A 106 -4.03 10.96 6.97
CA THR A 106 -4.41 12.33 7.37
C THR A 106 -5.03 12.35 8.77
N GLU A 107 -5.93 11.42 9.06
CA GLU A 107 -6.63 11.34 10.36
C GLU A 107 -5.70 11.04 11.53
N VAL A 108 -4.54 10.39 11.32
CA VAL A 108 -3.53 10.21 12.39
C VAL A 108 -2.56 11.39 12.52
N GLY A 109 -2.60 12.36 11.61
CA GLY A 109 -1.85 13.62 11.71
C GLY A 109 -0.79 13.85 10.64
N PHE A 110 -0.66 13.02 9.60
CA PHE A 110 0.19 13.35 8.46
C PHE A 110 -0.48 14.45 7.60
N GLN A 111 0.21 15.57 7.40
CA GLN A 111 -0.36 16.73 6.70
C GLN A 111 -0.20 16.61 5.18
N THR A 112 1.00 16.25 4.74
CA THR A 112 1.34 16.13 3.31
C THR A 112 1.51 14.67 2.95
N ILE A 113 0.71 14.18 2.01
CA ILE A 113 0.76 12.80 1.51
C ILE A 113 0.84 12.84 -0.01
N THR A 114 1.99 12.46 -0.55
CA THR A 114 2.19 12.30 -2.00
C THR A 114 2.10 10.83 -2.35
N THR A 115 1.25 10.47 -3.31
CA THR A 115 1.14 9.09 -3.81
C THR A 115 1.78 8.98 -5.18
N TYR A 116 2.69 8.04 -5.34
CA TYR A 116 3.31 7.66 -6.61
C TYR A 116 2.74 6.32 -7.06
N GLY A 117 2.67 6.10 -8.38
CA GLY A 117 2.40 4.79 -8.97
C GLY A 117 3.67 4.25 -9.60
N ASP A 118 4.12 3.08 -9.17
CA ASP A 118 5.33 2.34 -9.57
C ASP A 118 6.65 3.16 -9.62
N PHE A 119 7.76 2.58 -9.13
CA PHE A 119 9.07 3.23 -9.23
C PHE A 119 9.61 3.16 -10.68
N LYS A 120 9.04 3.94 -11.61
CA LYS A 120 9.39 3.99 -13.05
C LYS A 120 9.41 2.61 -13.73
N GLU A 121 8.41 2.29 -14.54
CA GLU A 121 8.45 1.09 -15.38
C GLU A 121 8.60 1.32 -16.90
N THR A 122 9.37 0.40 -17.47
CA THR A 122 9.65 0.12 -18.88
C THR A 122 8.38 -0.18 -19.70
N TYR A 123 7.22 -0.31 -19.05
CA TYR A 123 5.91 -0.50 -19.68
C TYR A 123 4.91 0.48 -19.07
N LYS A 124 4.80 1.68 -19.65
CA LYS A 124 3.76 2.64 -19.29
C LYS A 124 2.39 2.02 -19.59
N HIS A 125 1.63 1.72 -18.55
CA HIS A 125 0.19 1.53 -18.62
C HIS A 125 -0.50 2.61 -17.78
N ASP A 126 -1.79 2.85 -18.08
CA ASP A 126 -2.54 3.97 -17.50
C ASP A 126 -2.83 3.79 -15.99
N ASP A 127 -2.76 2.56 -15.48
CA ASP A 127 -2.91 2.23 -14.06
C ASP A 127 -1.66 1.50 -13.52
N PRO A 128 -1.08 1.96 -12.38
CA PRO A 128 0.07 1.32 -11.76
C PRO A 128 -0.34 0.05 -10.99
N ASP A 129 0.61 -0.87 -10.81
CA ASP A 129 0.41 -2.09 -10.04
C ASP A 129 0.40 -1.84 -8.54
N PHE A 130 1.21 -0.86 -8.12
CA PHE A 130 1.37 -0.47 -6.73
C PHE A 130 1.27 1.04 -6.57
N TYR A 131 0.70 1.44 -5.44
CA TYR A 131 0.81 2.80 -4.94
C TYR A 131 1.88 2.87 -3.86
N ILE A 132 2.69 3.92 -3.90
CA ILE A 132 3.66 4.25 -2.87
C ILE A 132 3.27 5.61 -2.30
N HIS A 133 2.90 5.62 -1.02
CA HIS A 133 2.58 6.82 -0.26
C HIS A 133 3.82 7.30 0.48
N VAL A 134 4.18 8.56 0.25
CA VAL A 134 5.17 9.29 1.04
C VAL A 134 4.41 10.31 1.88
N ALA A 135 4.34 10.07 3.19
CA ALA A 135 3.62 10.89 4.15
C ALA A 135 4.61 11.62 5.08
N GLU A 136 4.54 12.95 5.09
CA GLU A 136 5.47 13.81 5.82
C GLU A 136 4.92 14.22 7.18
N LYS A 137 5.73 14.05 8.24
CA LYS A 137 5.48 14.59 9.57
C LYS A 137 6.06 15.99 9.68
N LYS A 138 5.48 16.91 8.90
CA LYS A 138 5.75 18.34 8.99
C LYS A 138 4.58 19.04 9.67
N TYR A 139 4.91 20.07 10.43
CA TYR A 139 3.93 21.08 10.81
C TYR A 139 4.27 22.29 9.97
N ASP A 140 3.45 22.58 8.96
CA ASP A 140 3.46 23.93 8.40
C ASP A 140 2.87 24.82 9.50
N HIS A 141 3.74 25.52 10.22
CA HIS A 141 3.31 26.73 10.89
C HIS A 141 2.81 27.64 9.77
N GLU A 142 1.50 27.87 9.71
CA GLU A 142 1.00 29.09 9.09
C GLU A 142 1.62 30.24 9.91
N ASP A 143 2.82 30.65 9.53
CA ASP A 143 3.35 31.95 9.87
C ASP A 143 2.35 32.94 9.27
N GLY A 144 1.46 33.44 10.13
CA GLY A 144 0.54 34.50 9.77
C GLY A 144 1.33 35.66 9.19
N GLU A 145 1.18 35.90 7.89
CA GLU A 145 1.64 37.12 7.26
C GLU A 145 0.89 38.30 7.91
N ASN A 146 1.65 39.11 8.66
CA ASN A 146 1.31 40.49 9.00
C ASN A 146 1.62 41.42 7.83
#